data_AF-I0WLT3-F1
#
_entry.id   AF-I0WLT3-F1
#
_cell.length_a   1.000
_cell.length_b   1.000
_cell.length_c   1.000
_cell.angle_alpha   90.00
_cell.angle_beta   90.00
_cell.angle_gamma   90.00
#
_symmetry.space_group_name_H-M   'P 1'
#
loop_
_entity.id
_entity.type
_entity.pdbx_description
1 polymer ?
#
loop_
_entity_poly.entity_id
_entity_poly.type
_entity_poly.pdbx_seq_one_letter_code
_entity_poly.pdbx_strand_id
1 'polypeptide(L)'
;MLASLTDDHDAVSDQDETAARYAPFRDSAVRRFHQGVPVQALLHAYRLWGHTVWEQVRQAPQIRNNPELGLVVAGKIMRHVDLVSTAVAQPYLEEASGVIRDREVLRRDLLEALISGNPSPADQAVPSCTRTTLSESRSNRWQQSVPGTARSSPPPPSARAGPAGRCVAL
;
A
#
# COMPACT_ATOMS: atom_id res chain seq x y z
N MET A 1 -50.64 5.92 7.62
CA MET A 1 -49.55 6.17 8.59
C MET A 1 -49.20 4.84 9.25
N LEU A 2 -48.42 3.98 8.57
CA LEU A 2 -47.72 2.76 9.05
C LEU A 2 -47.11 2.04 7.82
N ALA A 3 -45.98 2.53 7.31
CA ALA A 3 -45.22 1.92 6.20
C ALA A 3 -43.73 2.31 6.24
N SER A 4 -43.07 2.20 7.41
CA SER A 4 -41.67 2.64 7.57
C SER A 4 -40.91 1.89 8.68
N LEU A 5 -41.08 0.57 8.81
CA LEU A 5 -40.36 -0.18 9.85
C LEU A 5 -39.77 -1.55 9.43
N THR A 6 -39.88 -1.94 8.15
CA THR A 6 -39.37 -3.24 7.66
C THR A 6 -38.23 -3.15 6.65
N ASP A 7 -37.86 -1.97 6.14
CA ASP A 7 -36.75 -1.84 5.15
C ASP A 7 -35.34 -1.93 5.79
N ASP A 8 -35.18 -1.51 7.04
CA ASP A 8 -33.85 -1.43 7.66
C ASP A 8 -33.24 -2.81 8.02
N HIS A 9 -34.06 -3.81 8.33
CA HIS A 9 -33.52 -5.12 8.74
C HIS A 9 -32.96 -5.93 7.56
N ASP A 10 -33.58 -5.81 6.38
CA ASP A 10 -33.12 -6.50 5.16
C ASP A 10 -31.83 -5.86 4.60
N ALA A 11 -31.71 -4.52 4.66
CA ALA A 11 -30.50 -3.81 4.22
C ALA A 11 -29.28 -4.11 5.11
N VAL A 12 -29.48 -4.23 6.42
CA VAL A 12 -28.41 -4.62 7.36
C VAL A 12 -27.95 -6.06 7.13
N SER A 13 -28.87 -6.98 6.82
CA SER A 13 -28.51 -8.38 6.50
C SER A 13 -27.66 -8.50 5.23
N ASP A 14 -27.94 -7.70 4.19
CA ASP A 14 -27.14 -7.71 2.95
C ASP A 14 -25.76 -7.05 3.15
N GLN A 15 -25.69 -6.01 4.00
CA GLN A 15 -24.41 -5.40 4.40
C GLN A 15 -23.53 -6.35 5.22
N ASP A 16 -24.10 -7.15 6.12
CA ASP A 16 -23.35 -8.14 6.89
C ASP A 16 -22.85 -9.29 6.01
N GLU A 17 -23.65 -9.77 5.05
CA GLU A 17 -23.21 -10.79 4.10
C GLU A 17 -22.08 -10.27 3.19
N THR A 18 -22.22 -9.05 2.67
CA THR A 18 -21.18 -8.42 1.85
C THR A 18 -19.90 -8.18 2.66
N ALA A 19 -20.01 -7.70 3.90
CA ALA A 19 -18.88 -7.54 4.80
C ALA A 19 -18.14 -8.87 5.04
N ALA A 20 -18.88 -9.95 5.31
CA ALA A 20 -18.31 -11.29 5.50
C ALA A 20 -17.63 -11.82 4.22
N ARG A 21 -18.28 -11.65 3.05
CA ARG A 21 -17.74 -12.07 1.75
C ARG A 21 -16.42 -11.38 1.42
N TYR A 22 -16.24 -10.11 1.83
CA TYR A 22 -15.02 -9.35 1.53
C TYR A 22 -14.02 -9.27 2.69
N ALA A 23 -14.29 -9.89 3.84
CA ALA A 23 -13.38 -9.90 5.00
C ALA A 23 -11.93 -10.33 4.65
N PRO A 24 -11.69 -11.36 3.82
CA PRO A 24 -10.32 -11.74 3.45
C PRO A 24 -9.56 -10.61 2.72
N PHE A 25 -10.26 -9.78 1.94
CA PHE A 25 -9.65 -8.63 1.25
C PHE A 25 -9.28 -7.51 2.25
N ARG A 26 -10.11 -7.30 3.27
CA ARG A 26 -9.84 -6.34 4.37
C ARG A 26 -8.58 -6.72 5.12
N ASP A 27 -8.47 -7.98 5.56
CA ASP A 27 -7.30 -8.51 6.25
C ASP A 27 -6.03 -8.41 5.38
N SER A 28 -6.19 -8.64 4.08
CA SER A 28 -5.12 -8.50 3.10
C SER A 28 -4.67 -7.05 2.93
N ALA A 29 -5.57 -6.07 3.09
CA ALA A 29 -5.26 -4.65 3.00
C ALA A 29 -4.41 -4.19 4.18
N VAL A 30 -4.80 -4.55 5.41
CA VAL A 30 -4.06 -4.25 6.65
C VAL A 30 -2.65 -4.85 6.60
N ARG A 31 -2.55 -6.12 6.18
CA ARG A 31 -1.24 -6.78 6.00
C ARG A 31 -0.35 -6.04 5.01
N ARG A 32 -0.90 -5.56 3.89
CA ARG A 32 -0.14 -4.81 2.88
C ARG A 32 0.26 -3.42 3.33
N PHE A 33 -0.55 -2.76 4.16
CA PHE A 33 -0.15 -1.54 4.84
C PHE A 33 1.10 -1.76 5.68
N HIS A 34 1.13 -2.80 6.52
CA HIS A 34 2.31 -3.12 7.33
C HIS A 34 3.53 -3.55 6.49
N GLN A 35 3.32 -4.07 5.28
CA GLN A 35 4.37 -4.37 4.31
C GLN A 35 4.89 -3.13 3.55
N GLY A 36 4.28 -1.94 3.76
CA GLY A 36 4.66 -0.70 3.07
C GLY A 36 4.21 -0.63 1.61
N VAL A 37 3.24 -1.46 1.21
CA VAL A 37 2.69 -1.42 -0.16
C VAL A 37 1.77 -0.20 -0.28
N PRO A 38 2.01 0.72 -1.24
CA PRO A 38 1.16 1.90 -1.36
C PRO A 38 -0.26 1.53 -1.82
N VAL A 39 -1.27 2.17 -1.22
CA VAL A 39 -2.68 1.95 -1.55
C VAL A 39 -2.98 2.11 -3.04
N GLN A 40 -2.30 3.05 -3.71
CA GLN A 40 -2.48 3.28 -5.15
C GLN A 40 -2.04 2.07 -5.98
N ALA A 41 -0.93 1.40 -5.62
CA ALA A 41 -0.50 0.20 -6.31
C ALA A 41 -1.48 -0.97 -6.07
N LEU A 42 -2.01 -1.07 -4.85
CA LEU A 42 -2.99 -2.10 -4.50
C LEU A 42 -4.30 -1.92 -5.29
N LEU A 43 -4.86 -0.70 -5.32
CA LEU A 43 -6.05 -0.39 -6.10
C LEU A 43 -5.80 -0.49 -7.61
N HIS A 44 -4.60 -0.16 -8.07
CA HIS A 44 -4.22 -0.36 -9.46
C HIS A 44 -4.24 -1.86 -9.84
N ALA A 45 -3.73 -2.73 -8.97
CA ALA A 45 -3.72 -4.17 -9.22
C ALA A 45 -5.14 -4.75 -9.40
N TYR A 46 -6.14 -4.30 -8.62
CA TYR A 46 -7.53 -4.74 -8.80
C TYR A 46 -8.17 -4.25 -10.10
N ARG A 47 -7.88 -3.02 -10.51
CA ARG A 47 -8.32 -2.52 -11.83
C ARG A 47 -7.69 -3.31 -12.97
N LEU A 48 -6.40 -3.62 -12.85
CA LEU A 48 -5.68 -4.43 -13.82
C LEU A 48 -6.29 -5.85 -13.89
N TRP A 49 -6.57 -6.46 -12.74
CA TRP A 49 -7.26 -7.75 -12.70
C TRP A 49 -8.61 -7.71 -13.43
N GLY A 50 -9.43 -6.69 -13.21
CA GLY A 50 -10.71 -6.53 -13.90
C GLY A 50 -10.55 -6.44 -15.42
N HIS A 51 -9.56 -5.68 -15.89
CA HIS A 51 -9.23 -5.60 -17.31
C HIS A 51 -8.77 -6.95 -17.86
N THR A 52 -7.87 -7.65 -17.15
CA THR A 52 -7.38 -8.97 -17.56
C THR A 52 -8.50 -10.00 -17.63
N VAL A 53 -9.41 -10.02 -16.65
CA VAL A 53 -10.56 -10.93 -16.66
C VAL A 53 -11.49 -10.62 -17.81
N TRP A 54 -11.82 -9.34 -18.03
CA TRP A 54 -12.67 -8.93 -19.15
C TRP A 54 -12.10 -9.36 -20.50
N GLU A 55 -10.80 -9.22 -20.67
CA GLU A 55 -10.08 -9.64 -21.87
C GLU A 55 -10.24 -11.15 -22.15
N GLN A 56 -10.19 -11.99 -21.10
CA GLN A 56 -10.43 -13.43 -21.25
C GLN A 56 -11.90 -13.73 -21.56
N VAL A 57 -12.83 -13.05 -20.88
CA VAL A 57 -14.28 -13.21 -21.09
C VAL A 57 -14.67 -12.88 -22.52
N ARG A 58 -14.12 -11.81 -23.09
CA ARG A 58 -14.32 -11.40 -24.49
C ARG A 58 -14.00 -12.52 -25.49
N GLN A 59 -13.03 -13.38 -25.18
CA GLN A 59 -12.59 -14.45 -26.07
C GLN A 59 -13.50 -15.69 -25.99
N ALA A 60 -14.39 -15.76 -24.99
CA ALA A 60 -15.30 -16.88 -24.81
C ALA A 60 -16.33 -16.96 -25.97
N PRO A 61 -16.53 -18.14 -26.60
CA PRO A 61 -17.48 -18.30 -27.71
C PRO A 61 -18.92 -17.88 -27.37
N GLN A 62 -19.34 -18.10 -26.12
CA GLN A 62 -20.67 -17.75 -25.63
C GLN A 62 -20.91 -16.23 -25.67
N ILE A 63 -19.88 -15.46 -25.35
CA ILE A 63 -19.92 -13.99 -25.36
C ILE A 63 -19.83 -13.46 -26.78
N ARG A 64 -19.01 -14.08 -27.65
CA ARG A 64 -18.93 -13.72 -29.06
C ARG A 64 -20.25 -13.92 -29.81
N ASN A 65 -20.99 -14.98 -29.47
CA ASN A 65 -22.27 -15.32 -30.08
C ASN A 65 -23.44 -14.56 -29.46
N ASN A 66 -23.27 -13.95 -28.29
CA ASN A 66 -24.30 -13.20 -27.58
C ASN A 66 -23.69 -11.95 -26.90
N PRO A 67 -23.66 -10.79 -27.58
CA PRO A 67 -23.05 -9.58 -27.05
C PRO A 67 -23.76 -9.04 -25.81
N GLU A 68 -25.07 -9.25 -25.66
CA GLU A 68 -25.86 -8.84 -24.48
C GLU A 68 -25.38 -9.57 -23.22
N LEU A 69 -25.05 -10.85 -23.34
CA LEU A 69 -24.44 -11.61 -22.25
C LEU A 69 -23.08 -11.00 -21.84
N GLY A 70 -22.33 -10.49 -22.82
CA GLY A 70 -21.10 -9.74 -22.58
C GLY A 70 -21.31 -8.51 -21.71
N LEU A 71 -22.35 -7.71 -21.98
CA LEU A 71 -22.67 -6.51 -21.20
C LEU A 71 -23.07 -6.86 -19.76
N VAL A 72 -23.86 -7.91 -19.56
CA VAL A 72 -24.23 -8.39 -18.22
C VAL A 72 -23.00 -8.82 -17.43
N VAL A 73 -22.08 -9.56 -18.05
CA VAL A 73 -20.84 -9.99 -17.38
C VAL A 73 -19.92 -8.81 -17.11
N ALA A 74 -19.78 -7.86 -18.04
CA ALA A 74 -19.00 -6.65 -17.83
C ALA A 74 -19.52 -5.86 -16.61
N GLY A 75 -20.83 -5.67 -16.50
CA GLY A 75 -21.46 -5.03 -15.34
C GLY A 75 -21.14 -5.74 -14.02
N LYS A 76 -21.16 -7.09 -14.01
CA LYS A 76 -20.78 -7.89 -12.83
C LYS A 76 -19.31 -7.72 -12.46
N ILE A 77 -18.41 -7.72 -13.45
CA ILE A 77 -16.97 -7.50 -13.20
C ILE A 77 -16.73 -6.11 -12.63
N MET A 78 -17.31 -5.07 -13.24
CA MET A 78 -17.16 -3.69 -12.77
C MET A 78 -17.66 -3.54 -11.31
N ARG A 79 -18.84 -4.09 -11.00
CA ARG A 79 -19.38 -4.08 -9.64
C ARG A 79 -18.47 -4.82 -8.65
N HIS A 80 -17.93 -5.97 -9.03
CA HIS A 80 -17.02 -6.72 -8.16
C HIS A 80 -15.72 -5.95 -7.89
N VAL A 81 -15.12 -5.35 -8.92
CA VAL A 81 -13.92 -4.52 -8.77
C VAL A 81 -14.17 -3.34 -7.84
N ASP A 82 -15.32 -2.69 -7.95
CA ASP A 82 -15.72 -1.57 -7.09
C ASP A 82 -15.89 -1.99 -5.63
N LEU A 83 -16.61 -3.09 -5.38
CA LEU A 83 -16.83 -3.63 -4.03
C LEU A 83 -15.52 -4.05 -3.36
N VAL A 84 -14.66 -4.78 -4.08
CA VAL A 84 -13.34 -5.19 -3.56
C VAL A 84 -12.45 -3.96 -3.32
N SER A 85 -12.46 -2.98 -4.23
CA SER A 85 -11.66 -1.76 -4.08
C SER A 85 -12.08 -0.98 -2.83
N THR A 86 -13.37 -0.86 -2.57
CA THR A 86 -13.91 -0.19 -1.38
C THR A 86 -13.58 -0.97 -0.11
N ALA A 87 -13.81 -2.28 -0.12
CA ALA A 87 -13.50 -3.16 1.01
C ALA A 87 -12.01 -3.15 1.37
N VAL A 88 -11.13 -2.92 0.40
CA VAL A 88 -9.68 -2.82 0.64
C VAL A 88 -9.27 -1.42 1.09
N ALA A 89 -9.79 -0.37 0.44
CA ALA A 89 -9.36 1.00 0.70
C ALA A 89 -9.70 1.46 2.12
N GLN A 90 -10.89 1.12 2.61
CA GLN A 90 -11.36 1.57 3.91
C GLN A 90 -10.46 1.10 5.07
N PRO A 91 -10.24 -0.21 5.31
CA PRO A 91 -9.37 -0.67 6.39
C PRO A 91 -7.92 -0.23 6.22
N TYR A 92 -7.43 -0.07 4.98
CA TYR A 92 -6.09 0.46 4.73
C TYR A 92 -5.96 1.90 5.24
N LEU A 93 -6.95 2.76 4.94
CA LEU A 93 -6.93 4.17 5.36
C LEU A 93 -7.19 4.31 6.86
N GLU A 94 -8.07 3.50 7.43
CA GLU A 94 -8.30 3.43 8.88
C GLU A 94 -6.97 3.12 9.60
N GLU A 95 -6.26 2.07 9.18
CA GLU A 95 -4.96 1.70 9.76
C GLU A 95 -3.91 2.81 9.59
N ALA A 96 -3.82 3.40 8.40
CA ALA A 96 -2.89 4.50 8.13
C ALA A 96 -3.18 5.74 9.00
N SER A 97 -4.46 6.06 9.20
CA SER A 97 -4.89 7.17 10.06
C SER A 97 -4.62 6.90 11.54
N GLY A 98 -4.76 5.65 11.99
CA GLY A 98 -4.40 5.21 13.34
C GLY A 98 -2.95 5.50 13.66
N VAL A 99 -2.02 5.10 12.78
CA VAL A 99 -0.58 5.36 12.96
C VAL A 99 -0.25 6.85 13.03
N ILE A 100 -0.93 7.68 12.24
CA ILE A 100 -0.73 9.15 12.29
C ILE A 100 -1.24 9.69 13.63
N ARG A 101 -2.42 9.25 14.07
CA ARG A 101 -3.01 9.67 15.34
C ARG A 101 -2.13 9.27 16.53
N ASP A 102 -1.61 8.05 16.54
CA ASP A 102 -0.75 7.54 17.61
C ASP A 102 0.54 8.35 17.73
N ARG A 103 1.12 8.76 16.59
CA ARG A 103 2.30 9.64 16.57
C ARG A 103 2.00 11.03 17.11
N GLU A 104 0.84 11.59 16.80
CA GLU A 104 0.44 12.91 17.33
C GLU A 104 0.17 12.85 18.83
N VAL A 105 -0.43 11.77 19.33
CA VAL A 105 -0.59 11.54 20.78
C VAL A 105 0.78 11.45 21.44
N LEU A 106 1.69 10.61 20.94
CA LEU A 106 3.03 10.48 21.48
C LEU A 106 3.80 11.82 21.47
N ARG A 107 3.66 12.61 20.40
CA ARG A 107 4.28 13.94 20.32
C ARG A 107 3.74 14.88 21.40
N ARG A 108 2.42 14.90 21.62
CA ARG A 108 1.79 15.73 22.66
C ARG A 108 2.24 15.30 24.04
N ASP A 109 2.28 14.01 24.31
CA ASP A 109 2.71 13.47 25.60
C ASP A 109 4.18 13.79 25.89
N LEU A 110 5.05 13.73 24.87
CA LEU A 110 6.45 14.14 24.98
C LEU A 110 6.60 15.65 25.23
N LEU A 111 5.81 16.49 24.56
CA LEU A 111 5.83 17.93 24.78
C LEU A 111 5.34 18.28 26.18
N GLU A 112 4.26 17.63 26.64
CA GLU A 112 3.73 17.83 27.99
C GLU A 112 4.75 17.43 29.06
N ALA A 113 5.43 16.29 28.87
CA ALA A 113 6.51 15.85 29.76
C ALA A 113 7.66 16.86 29.83
N LEU A 114 8.09 17.40 28.68
CA LEU A 114 9.14 18.42 28.60
C LEU A 114 8.74 19.73 29.28
N ILE A 115 7.48 20.16 29.14
CA ILE A 115 6.95 21.39 29.77
C ILE A 115 6.79 21.20 31.28
N SER A 116 6.24 20.06 31.69
CA SER A 116 6.01 19.73 33.10
C SER A 116 7.29 19.36 33.86
N GLY A 117 8.44 19.23 33.18
CA GLY A 117 9.71 18.83 33.78
C GLY A 117 9.73 17.40 34.33
N ASN A 118 8.73 16.59 33.99
CA ASN A 118 8.59 15.21 34.43
C ASN A 118 9.06 14.27 33.31
N PRO A 119 9.64 13.10 33.65
CA PRO A 119 9.99 12.12 32.63
C PRO A 119 8.72 11.66 31.90
N SER A 120 8.82 11.55 30.58
CA SER A 120 7.74 11.04 29.73
C SER A 120 7.22 9.70 30.29
N PRO A 121 5.91 9.40 30.18
CA PRO A 121 5.40 8.08 30.54
C PRO A 121 6.11 6.92 29.81
N ALA A 122 6.74 7.17 28.65
CA ALA A 122 7.59 6.19 27.96
C ALA A 122 8.88 5.86 28.73
N ASP A 123 9.37 6.77 29.57
CA ASP A 123 10.58 6.64 30.40
C ASP A 123 10.27 5.98 31.76
N GLN A 124 9.00 6.03 32.21
CA GLN A 124 8.57 5.46 33.49
C GLN A 124 8.42 3.93 33.48
N ALA A 125 8.35 3.32 32.28
CA ALA A 125 8.27 1.86 32.11
C ALA A 125 9.64 1.18 31.98
N VAL A 126 10.74 1.94 31.95
CA VAL A 126 12.10 1.41 31.87
C VAL A 126 12.67 1.34 33.29
N PRO A 127 12.99 0.15 33.84
CA PRO A 127 13.75 0.09 35.09
C PRO A 127 15.09 0.79 34.86
N SER A 128 15.34 1.82 35.67
CA SER A 128 16.42 2.78 35.54
C SER A 128 17.81 2.12 35.61
N CYS A 129 18.33 1.68 34.46
CA CYS A 129 19.76 1.43 34.32
C CYS A 129 20.42 2.69 33.76
N THR A 130 20.93 3.46 34.71
CA THR A 130 21.87 4.59 34.64
C THR A 130 22.55 4.93 33.29
N ARG A 131 22.49 6.23 32.98
CA ARG A 131 23.57 7.10 32.46
C ARG A 131 24.61 6.39 31.59
N THR A 132 24.42 6.44 30.27
CA THR A 132 25.55 6.41 29.33
C THR A 132 25.47 7.62 28.41
N THR A 133 26.58 8.33 28.35
CA THR A 133 26.85 9.56 27.63
C THR A 133 26.48 9.47 26.15
N LEU A 134 25.82 10.50 25.64
CA LEU A 134 25.69 10.76 24.20
C LEU A 134 27.08 10.75 23.54
N SER A 135 27.35 9.75 22.71
CA SER A 135 28.32 9.87 21.63
C SER A 135 27.58 9.82 20.31
N GLU A 136 27.72 10.89 19.53
CA GLU A 136 27.22 11.07 18.18
C GLU A 136 27.49 9.86 17.28
N SER A 137 26.41 9.29 16.73
CA SER A 137 26.48 8.66 15.41
C SER A 137 25.13 8.81 14.71
N ARG A 138 24.94 9.96 14.05
CA ARG A 138 23.87 10.18 13.08
C ARG A 138 24.14 9.29 11.86
N SER A 139 23.46 8.16 11.76
CA SER A 139 23.33 7.43 10.49
C SER A 139 21.94 7.69 9.91
N ASN A 140 21.85 8.76 9.11
CA ASN A 140 20.67 9.09 8.31
C ASN A 140 20.52 8.04 7.18
N ARG A 141 19.84 6.93 7.47
CA ARG A 141 19.58 5.82 6.52
C ARG A 141 18.20 5.90 5.84
N TRP A 142 17.38 6.92 6.14
CA TRP A 142 16.01 7.01 5.64
C TRP A 142 15.67 8.38 5.04
N GLN A 143 16.46 8.86 4.08
CA GLN A 143 16.00 9.88 3.13
C GLN A 143 15.92 9.28 1.72
N GLN A 144 14.73 8.76 1.42
CA GLN A 144 13.99 8.95 0.16
C GLN A 144 14.84 9.04 -1.12
N SER A 145 14.94 7.94 -1.88
CA SER A 145 15.25 8.01 -3.32
C SER A 145 13.94 8.06 -4.10
N VAL A 146 13.59 9.24 -4.59
CA VAL A 146 12.64 9.44 -5.69
C VAL A 146 13.42 9.15 -6.99
N PRO A 147 13.00 8.26 -7.90
CA PRO A 147 13.67 8.11 -9.18
C PRO A 147 13.26 9.27 -10.11
N GLY A 148 14.02 10.36 -10.04
CA GLY A 148 14.04 11.44 -11.02
C GLY A 148 14.96 11.07 -12.20
N THR A 149 14.40 11.14 -13.39
CA THR A 149 14.97 10.91 -14.73
C THR A 149 16.39 11.44 -14.95
N ALA A 150 17.39 10.56 -14.86
CA ALA A 150 18.74 10.82 -15.39
C ALA A 150 18.82 10.41 -16.87
N ARG A 151 18.79 11.41 -17.73
CA ARG A 151 19.05 11.33 -19.17
C ARG A 151 20.50 10.88 -19.37
N SER A 152 20.72 9.71 -19.95
CA SER A 152 22.05 9.17 -20.28
C SER A 152 22.65 9.92 -21.48
N SER A 153 23.74 10.66 -21.26
CA SER A 153 24.67 11.08 -22.33
C SER A 153 25.66 9.95 -22.63
N PRO A 154 26.07 9.75 -23.90
CA PRO A 154 27.03 8.70 -24.27
C PRO A 154 28.49 9.15 -24.05
N PRO A 155 29.43 8.22 -23.81
CA PRO A 155 30.86 8.52 -23.63
C PRO A 155 31.61 8.75 -24.97
N PRO A 156 32.75 9.48 -24.97
CA PRO A 156 33.55 9.74 -26.17
C PRO A 156 34.41 8.54 -26.61
N PRO A 157 34.84 8.47 -27.90
CA PRO A 157 35.55 7.32 -28.46
C PRO A 157 37.02 7.22 -28.01
N SER A 158 37.45 6.01 -27.62
CA SER A 158 38.84 5.69 -27.30
C SER A 158 39.68 5.48 -28.57
N ALA A 159 40.81 6.18 -28.64
CA ALA A 159 41.81 6.07 -29.69
C ALA A 159 42.63 4.76 -29.56
N ARG A 160 42.91 4.15 -30.71
CA ARG A 160 43.81 2.99 -30.87
C ARG A 160 45.25 3.32 -30.47
N ALA A 161 45.92 2.39 -29.78
CA ALA A 161 47.37 2.26 -29.79
C ALA A 161 47.73 0.78 -29.97
N GLY A 162 48.56 0.49 -30.97
CA GLY A 162 48.99 -0.85 -31.40
C GLY A 162 50.06 -1.50 -30.51
N PRO A 163 50.45 -2.75 -30.81
CA PRO A 163 51.20 -3.60 -29.89
C PRO A 163 52.72 -3.34 -29.96
N ALA A 164 53.33 -3.14 -28.79
CA ALA A 164 54.78 -3.21 -28.60
C ALA A 164 55.20 -4.68 -28.33
N GLY A 165 56.33 -5.07 -28.90
CA GLY A 165 56.78 -6.45 -29.08
C GLY A 165 57.09 -7.25 -27.81
N ARG A 166 57.01 -8.57 -27.95
CA ARG A 166 57.46 -9.56 -26.97
C ARG A 166 58.90 -9.97 -27.29
N CYS A 167 59.81 -9.73 -26.34
CA CYS A 167 61.06 -10.48 -26.24
C CYS A 167 60.80 -11.81 -25.51
N VAL A 168 61.41 -12.86 -26.05
CA VAL A 168 61.40 -14.25 -25.59
C VAL A 168 62.38 -14.44 -24.44
N ALA A 169 62.04 -15.29 -23.49
CA ALA A 169 63.02 -16.02 -22.69
C ALA A 169 62.45 -17.40 -22.29
N LEU A 170 63.19 -18.44 -22.71
CA LEU A 170 63.16 -19.87 -22.36
C LEU A 170 62.02 -20.73 -22.91
#